data_AF-A0A7U8GSN9-F1
#
_entry.id   AF-A0A7U8GSN9-F1
#
_cell.length_a   1.000
_cell.length_b   1.000
_cell.length_c   1.000
_cell.angle_alpha   90.00
_cell.angle_beta   90.00
_cell.angle_gamma   90.00
#
_symmetry.space_group_name_H-M   'P 1'
#
loop_
_entity.id
_entity.type
_entity.pdbx_description
1 polymer ?
#
loop_
_entity_poly.entity_id
_entity_poly.type
_entity_poly.pdbx_seq_one_letter_code
_entity_poly.pdbx_strand_id
1 'polypeptide(L)' 'MNLERKAQDPLLVCTCNDLYIEDIREAIEFGEDEYREIFAVLEVQPRCGECVCHVNQLVSELS' A
#
# COMPACT_ATOMS: atom_id res chain seq x y z
N MET A 1 2.90 -4.41 -11.54
CA MET A 1 2.19 -5.21 -10.51
C MET A 1 1.76 -6.52 -11.15
N ASN A 2 1.93 -7.67 -10.48
CA ASN A 2 1.36 -8.94 -10.95
C ASN A 2 -0.14 -8.94 -10.64
N LEU A 3 -0.99 -8.85 -11.68
CA LEU A 3 -2.44 -8.74 -11.53
C LEU A 3 -3.10 -10.06 -11.13
N GLU A 4 -2.61 -11.19 -11.65
CA GLU A 4 -3.11 -12.52 -11.31
C GLU A 4 -2.98 -12.79 -9.81
N ARG A 5 -1.80 -12.46 -9.25
CA ARG A 5 -1.54 -12.59 -7.81
C ARG A 5 -2.44 -11.68 -6.98
N LYS A 6 -2.66 -10.43 -7.43
CA LYS A 6 -3.55 -9.49 -6.73
C LYS A 6 -5.02 -9.93 -6.77
N ALA A 7 -5.46 -10.63 -7.81
CA ALA A 7 -6.82 -11.14 -7.90
C ALA A 7 -7.09 -12.34 -6.97
N GLN A 8 -6.04 -13.04 -6.51
CA GLN A 8 -6.17 -14.20 -5.62
C GLN A 8 -6.27 -13.83 -4.15
N ASP A 9 -5.77 -12.65 -3.77
CA ASP A 9 -5.75 -12.17 -2.39
C ASP A 9 -6.28 -10.73 -2.31
N PRO A 10 -7.52 -10.53 -1.83
CA PRO A 10 -8.13 -9.20 -1.75
C PRO A 10 -7.43 -8.28 -0.74
N LEU A 11 -6.63 -8.82 0.19
CA LEU A 11 -5.89 -8.01 1.16
C LEU A 11 -4.56 -7.50 0.58
N LEU A 12 -4.12 -8.03 -0.57
CA LEU A 12 -2.83 -7.67 -1.16
C LEU A 12 -2.92 -6.32 -1.89
N VAL A 13 -2.17 -5.33 -1.40
CA VAL A 13 -2.14 -3.96 -1.95
C VAL A 13 -1.09 -3.84 -3.04
N CYS A 14 0.14 -4.26 -2.77
CA CYS A 14 1.29 -4.10 -3.66
C CYS A 14 2.05 -5.41 -3.84
N THR A 15 1.86 -6.07 -4.98
CA THR A 15 2.57 -7.33 -5.27
C THR A 15 4.06 -7.16 -5.53
N CYS A 16 4.52 -5.92 -5.75
CA CYS A 16 5.93 -5.64 -5.86
C CYS A 16 6.60 -5.77 -4.49
N ASN A 17 6.19 -4.95 -3.52
CA ASN A 17 6.82 -4.90 -2.20
C ASN A 17 6.20 -5.84 -1.18
N ASP A 18 5.24 -6.66 -1.60
CA ASP A 18 4.52 -7.59 -0.73
C ASP A 18 3.76 -6.91 0.42
N LEU A 19 3.16 -5.76 0.11
CA LEU A 19 2.38 -4.99 1.08
C LEU A 19 0.90 -5.36 1.02
N TYR A 20 0.31 -5.53 2.20
CA TYR A 20 -1.08 -5.85 2.47
C TYR A 20 -1.80 -4.66 3.10
N ILE A 21 -3.12 -4.74 3.22
CA ILE A 21 -3.94 -3.67 3.82
C ILE A 21 -3.44 -3.31 5.22
N GLU A 22 -3.04 -4.30 6.01
CA GLU A 22 -2.54 -4.08 7.38
C GLU A 22 -1.26 -3.24 7.42
N ASP A 23 -0.32 -3.46 6.50
CA ASP A 23 0.90 -2.63 6.42
C ASP A 23 0.56 -1.16 6.13
N ILE A 24 -0.42 -0.93 5.24
CA ILE A 24 -0.90 0.43 4.94
C ILE A 24 -1.60 1.05 6.15
N ARG A 25 -2.41 0.26 6.86
CA ARG A 25 -3.12 0.69 8.07
C ARG A 25 -2.14 1.07 9.18
N GLU A 26 -1.10 0.28 9.41
CA GLU A 26 -0.05 0.58 10.39
C GLU A 26 0.69 1.90 10.06
N ALA A 27 0.99 2.15 8.79
CA ALA A 27 1.59 3.42 8.37
C ALA A 27 0.67 4.63 8.62
N ILE A 28 -0.64 4.49 8.36
CA ILE A 28 -1.64 5.53 8.64
C ILE A 28 -1.78 5.75 10.15
N GLU A 29 -1.81 4.68 10.95
CA GLU A 29 -1.83 4.77 12.42
C GLU A 29 -0.57 5.43 12.99
N PHE A 30 0.57 5.35 12.29
CA PHE A 30 1.79 6.09 12.60
C PHE A 30 1.71 7.59 12.24
N GLY A 31 0.72 7.99 11.44
CA GLY A 31 0.44 9.37 11.05
C GLY A 31 0.78 9.71 9.60
N GLU A 32 1.16 8.73 8.78
CA GLU A 32 1.52 8.96 7.38
C GLU A 32 0.27 8.92 6.47
N ASP A 33 0.06 9.95 5.66
CA ASP A 33 -1.06 10.03 4.69
C ASP A 33 -0.61 10.19 3.22
N GLU A 34 0.69 10.40 2.99
CA GLU A 34 1.26 10.54 1.65
C GLU A 34 1.87 9.22 1.16
N TYR A 35 1.63 8.88 -0.12
CA TYR A 35 2.03 7.59 -0.70
C TYR A 35 3.53 7.26 -0.53
N ARG A 36 4.43 8.25 -0.69
CA ARG A 36 5.87 8.02 -0.54
C ARG A 36 6.26 7.92 0.92
N GLU A 37 5.64 8.69 1.81
CA GLU A 37 5.89 8.64 3.26
C GLU A 37 5.44 7.29 3.85
N ILE A 38 4.26 6.80 3.46
CA ILE A 38 3.78 5.44 3.79
C ILE A 38 4.79 4.37 3.37
N PHE A 39 5.35 4.46 2.16
CA PHE A 39 6.36 3.48 1.72
C PHE A 39 7.68 3.64 2.48
N ALA A 40 8.07 4.87 2.79
CA ALA A 40 9.28 5.17 3.53
C ALA A 40 9.24 4.63 4.98
N VAL A 41 8.12 4.78 5.69
CA VAL A 41 7.97 4.25 7.07
C VAL A 41 7.96 2.71 7.09
N LEU A 42 7.47 2.09 6.01
CA LEU A 42 7.51 0.63 5.80
C LEU A 42 8.88 0.14 5.26
N GLU A 43 9.90 1.00 5.25
CA GLU A 43 11.27 0.71 4.81
C GLU A 43 11.39 0.17 3.37
N VAL A 44 10.44 0.53 2.49
CA VAL A 44 10.42 0.11 1.09
C VAL A 44 10.37 1.31 0.14
N GLN A 45 10.84 1.12 -1.10
CA GLN A 45 10.70 2.14 -2.13
C GLN A 45 9.60 1.75 -3.13
N PRO A 46 8.83 2.72 -3.66
CA PRO A 46 7.92 2.46 -4.77
C PRO A 46 8.64 1.80 -5.95
N ARG A 47 8.05 0.73 -6.49
CA ARG A 47 8.55 0.07 -7.71
C ARG A 47 7.75 0.50 -8.93
N CYS A 48 6.77 -0.30 -9.34
CA CYS A 48 6.00 -0.01 -10.55
C CYS A 48 4.95 1.12 -10.39
N GLY A 49 4.62 1.52 -9.17
CA GLY A 49 3.64 2.59 -8.90
C GLY A 49 2.17 2.23 -9.10
N GLU A 50 1.86 1.07 -9.69
CA GLU A 50 0.48 0.63 -10.01
C GLU A 50 -0.46 0.48 -8.79
N CYS A 51 0.07 0.43 -7.57
CA CYS A 51 -0.75 0.37 -6.35
C CYS A 51 -1.15 1.75 -5.81
N VAL A 52 -0.66 2.85 -6.38
CA VAL A 52 -0.87 4.21 -5.86
C VAL A 52 -2.34 4.56 -5.66
N CYS A 53 -3.21 4.24 -6.63
CA CYS A 53 -4.64 4.52 -6.51
C CYS A 53 -5.29 3.75 -5.36
N HIS A 54 -4.87 2.49 -5.14
CA HIS A 54 -5.41 1.66 -4.07
C HIS A 54 -4.94 2.15 -2.69
N VAL A 55 -3.66 2.54 -2.56
CA VAL A 55 -3.14 3.13 -1.33
C VAL A 55 -3.87 4.43 -0.99
N ASN A 56 -4.04 5.33 -1.96
CA ASN A 56 -4.75 6.59 -1.73
C ASN A 56 -6.23 6.38 -1.36
N GLN A 57 -6.87 5.33 -1.90
CA GLN A 57 -8.21 4.94 -1.48
C GLN A 57 -8.22 4.50 0.00
N LEU A 58 -7.29 3.63 0.40
CA LEU A 58 -7.18 3.18 1.79
C LEU A 58 -6.91 4.35 2.75
N VAL A 59 -6.03 5.29 2.40
CA VAL A 59 -5.81 6.51 3.18
C VAL A 59 -7.12 7.26 3.35
N SER A 60 -7.86 7.54 2.27
CA SER A 60 -9.14 8.25 2.36
C SER A 60 -10.23 7.52 3.16
N GLU A 61 -10.16 6.18 3.27
CA GLU A 61 -11.13 5.37 4.01
C GLU A 61 -10.77 5.19 5.49
N LEU A 62 -9.48 5.29 5.83
CA LEU A 62 -8.93 4.96 7.15
C LEU A 62 -8.38 6.17 7.93
N SER A 63 -8.19 7.33 7.28
CA SER A 63 -7.74 8.59 7.91
C SER A 63 -8.87 9.37 8.58
#